data_AF-A0A4R0ELC5-F1
#
_entry.id   AF-A0A4R0ELC5-F1
#
_cell.length_a   1.000
_cell.length_b   1.000
_cell.length_c   1.000
_cell.angle_alpha   90.00
_cell.angle_beta   90.00
_cell.angle_gamma   90.00
#
_symmetry.space_group_name_H-M   'P 1'
#
loop_
_entity.id
_entity.type
_entity.pdbx_description
1 polymer ?
#
loop_
_entity_poly.entity_id
_entity_poly.type
_entity_poly.pdbx_seq_one_letter_code
_entity_poly.pdbx_strand_id
1 'polypeptide(L)'
;MSFAHAANETSSIRTPEGQLISLGDTFTDMQNRLTLSPNSMITREFKEGKNLNLAMDYKYEIENMMYTITIVNDRVKKIEWLNTDQEIKDKITQ
;
A
#
# COMPACT_ATOMS: atom_id res chain seq x y z
N MET A 1 12.57 21.77 5.48
CA MET A 1 12.69 20.95 4.26
C MET A 1 12.21 19.57 4.61
N SER A 2 11.04 19.15 4.12
CA SER A 2 10.49 17.83 4.41
C SER A 2 11.20 16.80 3.54
N PHE A 3 11.93 15.88 4.17
CA PHE A 3 12.42 14.69 3.48
C PHE A 3 11.21 13.78 3.24
N ALA A 4 10.56 13.94 2.09
CA ALA A 4 9.64 12.92 1.62
C ALA A 4 10.49 11.70 1.24
N HIS A 5 10.68 10.77 2.17
CA HIS A 5 11.25 9.47 1.84
C HIS A 5 10.30 8.81 0.84
N ALA A 6 10.80 8.60 -0.39
CA ALA A 6 10.05 7.89 -1.41
C ALA A 6 9.88 6.44 -0.93
N ALA A 7 8.62 6.01 -0.79
CA ALA A 7 8.33 4.61 -0.51
C ALA A 7 8.86 3.75 -1.67
N ASN A 8 9.34 2.55 -1.36
CA ASN A 8 9.85 1.64 -2.37
C ASN A 8 8.68 0.96 -3.09
N GLU A 9 8.67 0.97 -4.42
CA GLU A 9 7.63 0.32 -5.21
C GLU A 9 7.97 -1.16 -5.48
N THR A 10 6.97 -2.02 -5.45
CA THR A 10 7.08 -3.42 -5.86
C THR A 10 5.90 -3.84 -6.72
N SER A 11 6.09 -4.86 -7.56
CA SER A 11 5.01 -5.43 -8.36
C SER A 11 4.19 -6.48 -7.62
N SER A 12 4.68 -6.97 -6.47
CA SER A 12 4.00 -7.99 -5.68
C SER A 12 4.49 -8.05 -4.24
N ILE A 13 3.64 -8.58 -3.36
CA ILE A 13 3.96 -8.90 -1.96
C ILE A 13 3.49 -10.31 -1.61
N ARG A 14 4.17 -10.94 -0.64
CA ARG A 14 3.76 -12.23 -0.09
C ARG A 14 2.97 -11.99 1.20
N THR A 15 1.79 -12.57 1.31
CA THR A 15 0.98 -12.54 2.53
C THR A 15 1.58 -13.46 3.59
N PRO A 16 1.25 -13.29 4.88
CA PRO A 16 1.69 -14.20 5.94
C PRO A 16 1.34 -15.68 5.66
N GLU A 17 0.22 -15.92 4.98
CA GLU A 17 -0.29 -17.23 4.58
C GLU A 17 0.45 -17.79 3.35
N GLY A 18 1.42 -17.05 2.81
CA GLY A 18 2.27 -17.46 1.70
C GLY A 18 1.70 -17.20 0.31
N GLN A 19 0.54 -16.54 0.21
CA GLN A 19 -0.08 -16.17 -1.06
C GLN A 19 0.57 -14.91 -1.64
N LEU A 20 0.41 -14.69 -2.94
CA LEU A 20 0.93 -13.49 -3.62
C LEU A 20 -0.21 -12.52 -3.92
N ILE A 21 0.00 -11.24 -3.61
CA ILE A 21 -0.74 -10.12 -4.18
C ILE A 21 0.15 -9.46 -5.22
N SER A 22 -0.37 -9.19 -6.40
CA SER A 22 0.35 -8.55 -7.50
C SER A 22 -0.43 -7.39 -8.09
N LEU A 23 0.26 -6.52 -8.83
CA LEU A 23 -0.40 -5.50 -9.64
C LEU A 23 -1.42 -6.15 -10.59
N GLY A 24 -2.60 -5.55 -10.67
CA GLY A 24 -3.71 -6.01 -11.51
C GLY A 24 -4.69 -6.99 -10.83
N ASP A 25 -4.33 -7.57 -9.68
CA ASP A 25 -5.27 -8.37 -8.87
C ASP A 25 -6.52 -7.54 -8.53
N THR A 26 -7.67 -8.19 -8.45
CA THR A 26 -8.91 -7.52 -8.05
C THR A 26 -8.86 -7.18 -6.56
N PHE A 27 -9.63 -6.16 -6.14
CA PHE A 27 -9.77 -5.85 -4.73
C PHE A 27 -10.29 -7.04 -3.92
N THR A 28 -11.26 -7.78 -4.47
CA THR A 28 -11.78 -9.00 -3.85
C THR A 28 -10.71 -10.09 -3.73
N ASP A 29 -9.90 -10.34 -4.76
CA ASP A 29 -8.79 -11.30 -4.68
C ASP A 29 -7.78 -10.89 -3.61
N MET A 30 -7.46 -9.59 -3.54
CA MET A 30 -6.59 -9.05 -2.52
C MET A 30 -7.18 -9.30 -1.13
N GLN A 31 -8.44 -8.95 -0.88
CA GLN A 31 -9.09 -9.14 0.43
C GLN A 31 -9.20 -10.62 0.83
N ASN A 32 -9.42 -11.52 -0.13
CA ASN A 32 -9.51 -12.95 0.16
C ASN A 32 -8.15 -13.54 0.54
N ARG A 33 -7.06 -12.98 0.01
CA ARG A 33 -5.68 -13.45 0.26
C ARG A 33 -5.02 -12.74 1.44
N LEU A 34 -5.21 -11.43 1.56
CA LEU A 34 -4.91 -10.67 2.77
C LEU A 34 -6.08 -10.83 3.74
N THR A 35 -6.06 -11.89 4.53
CA THR A 35 -7.01 -12.13 5.63
C THR A 35 -6.77 -11.20 6.83
N LEU A 36 -6.18 -10.02 6.60
CA LEU A 36 -5.83 -9.02 7.59
C LEU A 36 -6.72 -7.79 7.46
N SER A 37 -7.03 -7.17 8.59
CA SER A 37 -7.62 -5.82 8.60
C SER A 37 -6.53 -4.78 8.31
N PRO A 38 -6.79 -3.77 7.47
CA PRO A 38 -5.84 -2.69 7.24
C PRO A 38 -5.66 -1.85 8.51
N ASN A 39 -4.43 -1.42 8.78
CA ASN A 39 -4.11 -0.46 9.84
C ASN A 39 -4.79 0.88 9.59
N SER A 40 -4.88 1.30 8.33
CA SER A 40 -5.67 2.46 7.91
C SER A 40 -6.08 2.37 6.45
N MET A 41 -7.13 3.12 6.12
CA MET A 41 -7.65 3.25 4.78
C MET A 41 -7.91 4.72 4.49
N ILE A 42 -7.42 5.21 3.35
CA ILE A 42 -7.63 6.59 2.89
C ILE A 42 -8.16 6.55 1.46
N THR A 43 -9.18 7.37 1.18
CA THR A 43 -9.64 7.62 -0.18
C THR A 43 -9.11 8.96 -0.64
N ARG A 44 -8.54 9.01 -1.85
CA ARG A 44 -8.04 10.25 -2.46
C ARG A 44 -8.22 10.27 -3.96
N GLU A 45 -8.17 11.45 -4.54
CA GLU A 45 -8.11 11.60 -5.98
C GLU A 45 -6.78 11.06 -6.53
N PHE A 46 -6.87 10.34 -7.65
CA PHE A 46 -5.74 9.77 -8.37
C PHE A 46 -5.80 10.20 -9.83
N LYS A 47 -4.87 11.09 -10.20
CA LYS A 47 -4.77 11.61 -11.55
C LYS A 47 -3.85 10.71 -12.37
N GLU A 48 -4.41 10.08 -13.39
CA GLU A 48 -3.66 9.30 -14.38
C GLU A 48 -3.80 9.97 -15.76
N GLY A 49 -2.79 10.78 -16.11
CA GLY A 49 -2.83 11.61 -17.31
C GLY A 49 -3.96 12.64 -17.26
N LYS A 50 -4.96 12.46 -18.13
CA LYS A 50 -6.18 13.32 -18.18
C LYS A 50 -7.33 12.79 -17.34
N ASN A 51 -7.25 11.54 -16.87
CA ASN A 51 -8.31 10.91 -16.10
C ASN A 51 -8.14 11.20 -14.61
N LEU A 52 -9.24 11.53 -13.94
CA LEU A 52 -9.33 11.68 -12.51
C LEU A 52 -10.13 10.48 -11.98
N ASN A 53 -9.46 9.58 -11.27
CA ASN A 53 -10.09 8.43 -10.63
C ASN A 53 -10.06 8.60 -9.11
N LEU A 54 -10.84 7.79 -8.39
CA LEU A 54 -10.68 7.62 -6.96
C LEU A 54 -9.71 6.47 -6.70
N ALA A 55 -8.69 6.73 -5.89
CA ALA A 55 -7.81 5.71 -5.32
C ALA A 55 -8.18 5.45 -3.87
N MET A 56 -8.05 4.19 -3.47
CA MET A 56 -8.19 3.74 -2.09
C MET A 56 -6.85 3.14 -1.66
N ASP A 57 -6.19 3.79 -0.71
CA ASP A 57 -4.91 3.34 -0.17
C ASP A 57 -5.16 2.56 1.11
N TYR A 58 -4.79 1.29 1.10
CA TYR A 58 -4.86 0.38 2.24
C TYR A 58 -3.48 0.17 2.82
N LYS A 59 -3.31 0.49 4.10
CA LYS A 59 -2.05 0.28 4.81
C LYS A 59 -2.09 -0.98 5.64
N TYR A 60 -1.08 -1.83 5.49
CA TYR A 60 -0.92 -3.09 6.20
C TYR A 60 0.47 -3.19 6.79
N GLU A 61 0.55 -3.65 8.03
CA GLU A 61 1.81 -4.05 8.65
C GLU A 61 1.98 -5.57 8.53
N ILE A 62 3.02 -6.00 7.82
CA ILE A 62 3.36 -7.40 7.60
C ILE A 62 4.85 -7.56 7.91
N GLU A 63 5.21 -8.41 8.87
CA GLU A 63 6.60 -8.71 9.24
C GLU A 63 7.46 -7.43 9.50
N ASN A 64 6.93 -6.46 10.25
CA ASN A 64 7.59 -5.17 10.52
C ASN A 64 7.88 -4.33 9.25
N MET A 65 7.11 -4.55 8.19
CA MET A 65 7.12 -3.71 6.99
C MET A 65 5.74 -3.11 6.80
N MET A 66 5.68 -1.80 6.56
CA MET A 66 4.46 -1.09 6.24
C MET A 66 4.25 -1.14 4.73
N TYR A 67 3.20 -1.81 4.28
CA TYR A 67 2.78 -1.87 2.90
C TYR A 67 1.61 -0.92 2.67
N THR A 68 1.68 -0.11 1.61
CA THR A 68 0.54 0.66 1.10
C THR A 68 0.13 0.06 -0.23
N ILE A 69 -1.08 -0.48 -0.30
CA ILE A 69 -1.67 -1.04 -1.52
C ILE A 69 -2.71 -0.05 -2.03
N THR A 70 -2.48 0.51 -3.22
CA THR A 70 -3.40 1.44 -3.86
C THR A 70 -4.33 0.70 -4.81
N ILE A 71 -5.63 0.81 -4.57
CA ILE A 71 -6.69 0.28 -5.44
C ILE A 71 -7.24 1.41 -6.29
N VAL A 72 -7.31 1.19 -7.61
CA VAL A 72 -7.96 2.09 -8.58
C VAL A 72 -8.82 1.24 -9.49
N ASN A 73 -10.08 1.61 -9.69
CA ASN A 73 -11.03 0.87 -10.53
C ASN A 73 -11.07 -0.63 -10.18
N ASP A 74 -11.22 -0.93 -8.88
CA ASP A 74 -11.33 -2.28 -8.31
C ASP A 74 -10.08 -3.17 -8.50
N ARG A 75 -8.93 -2.58 -8.86
CA ARG A 75 -7.68 -3.33 -9.07
C ARG A 75 -6.50 -2.75 -8.33
N VAL A 76 -5.60 -3.63 -7.92
CA VAL A 76 -4.29 -3.27 -7.36
C VAL A 76 -3.50 -2.52 -8.43
N LYS A 77 -3.31 -1.22 -8.22
CA LYS A 77 -2.61 -0.34 -9.16
C LYS A 77 -1.16 -0.10 -8.76
N LYS A 78 -0.90 -0.04 -7.45
CA LYS A 78 0.42 0.24 -6.89
C LYS A 78 0.60 -0.52 -5.58
N ILE A 79 1.82 -0.98 -5.33
CA ILE A 79 2.22 -1.51 -4.03
C ILE A 79 3.51 -0.81 -3.62
N GLU A 80 3.46 -0.17 -2.46
CA GLU A 80 4.58 0.55 -1.86
C GLU A 80 4.93 -0.08 -0.52
N TRP A 81 6.20 -0.05 -0.13
CA TRP A 81 6.64 -0.51 1.17
C TRP A 81 7.64 0.45 1.83
N LEU A 82 7.57 0.51 3.16
CA LEU A 82 8.47 1.23 4.04
C LEU A 82 8.87 0.32 5.20
N ASN A 83 10.15 0.30 5.54
CA ASN A 83 10.62 -0.38 6.76
C ASN A 83 10.15 0.43 7.98
N THR A 84 9.45 -0.20 8.94
CA THR A 84 8.84 0.51 10.08
C THR A 84 9.87 1.16 11.01
N ASP A 85 11.12 0.68 11.03
CA ASP A 85 12.24 1.33 11.74
C ASP A 85 12.56 2.73 11.19
N GLN A 86 12.23 2.98 9.91
CA GLN A 86 12.40 4.30 9.30
C GLN A 86 11.29 5.26 9.73
N GLU A 87 10.05 4.77 9.91
CA GLU A 87 8.91 5.59 10.34
C GLU A 87 9.05 6.04 11.81
N ILE A 88 9.66 5.22 12.66
CA ILE A 88 9.95 5.56 14.06
C ILE A 88 10.99 6.68 14.16
N LYS A 89 12.05 6.67 13.34
CA LYS A 89 13.06 7.75 13.33
C LYS A 89 12.47 9.11 12.94
N ASP A 90 11.50 9.14 12.05
CA ASP A 90 10.80 10.38 11.65
C ASP A 90 9.89 10.94 12.76
N LYS A 91 9.36 10.09 13.67
CA LYS A 91 8.56 10.54 14.84
C LYS A 91 9.40 11.06 16.00
N ILE A 92 10.65 10.63 16.15
CA ILE A 92 11.50 10.99 17.30
C ILE A 92 12.35 12.26 17.02
N THR A 93 12.45 12.68 15.76
CA THR A 93 13.30 13.82 15.34
C THR A 93 12.52 15.12 15.10
N GLN A 94 11.26 15.22 15.54
CA GLN A 94 10.47 16.46 15.54
C GLN A 94 10.44 17.12 16.92
#